data_AF-A0AAU5K4G5-F1
#
_entry.id   AF-A0AAU5K4G5-F1
#
_cell.length_a   1.000
_cell.length_b   1.000
_cell.length_c   1.000
_cell.angle_alpha   90.00
_cell.angle_beta   90.00
_cell.angle_gamma   90.00
#
_symmetry.space_group_name_H-M   'P 1'
#
loop_
_entity.id
_entity.type
_entity.pdbx_description
1 polymer ?
#
loop_
_entity_poly.entity_id
_entity_poly.type
_entity_poly.pdbx_seq_one_letter_code
_entity_poly.pdbx_strand_id
1 'polypeptide(L)'
;MSTDEITSDDNGYKATQAKLDKLSKALDDKAVELEVLLRRMKANAKKAEDTAQAIEAADLDPRFVELTFAVSTALGGAAVHIQRLAEDAVAGAAHSRVVQNSHAKLYGQLDEVRSGRRERTPKPGFLAE
;
A
#
# COMPACT_ATOMS: atom_id res chain seq x y z
N MET A 1 -14.25 19.57 8.34
CA MET A 1 -12.85 19.07 8.29
C MET A 1 -12.22 19.45 9.61
N SER A 2 -12.07 18.50 10.52
CA SER A 2 -11.44 18.75 11.83
C SER A 2 -9.95 18.93 11.57
N THR A 3 -9.43 20.14 11.77
CA THR A 3 -8.00 20.39 11.81
C THR A 3 -7.48 19.82 13.11
N ASP A 4 -7.08 18.55 13.09
CA ASP A 4 -6.27 17.99 14.17
C ASP A 4 -5.01 18.84 14.27
N GLU A 5 -4.88 19.50 15.41
CA GLU A 5 -3.74 20.32 15.79
C GLU A 5 -2.50 19.41 15.80
N ILE A 6 -1.62 19.57 14.80
CA ILE A 6 -0.37 18.79 14.73
C ILE A 6 0.51 19.25 15.90
N THR A 7 0.46 18.51 17.01
CA THR A 7 1.33 18.80 18.15
C THR A 7 2.76 18.38 17.81
N SER A 8 3.76 19.09 18.35
CA SER A 8 5.19 18.80 18.10
C SER A 8 5.61 17.35 18.43
N ASP A 9 4.85 16.60 19.23
CA ASP A 9 5.14 15.21 19.56
C ASP A 9 4.79 14.23 18.44
N ASP A 10 3.78 14.55 17.60
CA ASP A 10 3.37 13.66 16.50
C ASP A 10 4.44 13.50 15.42
N ASN A 11 5.38 14.44 15.33
CA ASN A 11 6.50 14.42 14.39
C ASN A 11 7.87 14.26 15.09
N GLY A 12 7.88 13.85 16.37
CA GLY A 12 9.11 13.51 17.07
C GLY A 12 9.83 12.33 16.43
N TYR A 13 11.15 12.20 16.66
CA TYR A 13 11.96 11.15 16.04
C TYR A 13 11.33 9.76 16.14
N LYS A 14 10.94 9.34 17.36
CA LYS A 14 10.33 8.04 17.62
C LYS A 14 8.97 7.88 16.94
N ALA A 15 8.17 8.93 16.87
CA ALA A 15 6.87 8.91 16.20
C ALA A 15 7.06 8.72 14.68
N THR A 16 7.99 9.44 14.07
CA THR A 16 8.34 9.30 12.65
C THR A 16 8.89 7.91 12.33
N GLN A 17 9.79 7.38 13.18
CA GLN A 17 10.30 6.01 13.06
C GLN A 17 9.17 4.97 13.10
N ALA A 18 8.25 5.09 14.06
CA ALA A 18 7.12 4.19 14.20
C ALA A 18 6.13 4.29 13.02
N LYS A 19 5.89 5.51 12.50
CA LYS A 19 5.05 5.74 11.32
C LYS A 19 5.64 5.08 10.07
N LEU A 20 6.95 5.19 9.84
CA LEU A 20 7.63 4.58 8.70
C LEU A 20 7.67 3.04 8.81
N ASP A 21 7.91 2.50 10.00
CA ASP A 21 7.82 1.06 10.26
C ASP A 21 6.41 0.55 9.96
N LYS A 22 5.38 1.20 10.53
CA LYS A 22 3.97 0.85 10.31
C LYS A 22 3.59 0.95 8.83
N LEU A 23 4.04 2.00 8.14
CA LEU A 23 3.80 2.17 6.70
C LEU A 23 4.43 1.03 5.91
N SER A 24 5.68 0.66 6.19
CA SER A 24 6.36 -0.41 5.46
C SER A 24 5.64 -1.74 5.62
N LYS A 25 5.27 -2.11 6.86
CA LYS A 25 4.50 -3.33 7.16
C LYS A 25 3.13 -3.35 6.48
N ALA A 26 2.40 -2.23 6.55
CA ALA A 26 1.10 -2.14 5.91
C ALA A 26 1.21 -2.31 4.38
N LEU A 27 2.27 -1.80 3.76
CA LEU A 27 2.51 -1.96 2.33
C LEU A 27 2.92 -3.40 1.97
N ASP A 28 3.75 -4.07 2.79
CA ASP A 28 4.08 -5.49 2.61
C ASP A 28 2.82 -6.37 2.72
N ASP A 29 1.99 -6.15 3.74
CA ASP A 29 0.75 -6.90 3.95
C ASP A 29 -0.22 -6.73 2.77
N LYS A 30 -0.36 -5.48 2.28
CA LYS A 30 -1.21 -5.19 1.14
C LYS A 30 -0.65 -5.74 -0.17
N ALA A 31 0.66 -5.80 -0.35
CA ALA A 31 1.26 -6.48 -1.50
C ALA A 31 0.83 -7.96 -1.55
N VAL A 32 0.87 -8.66 -0.42
CA VAL A 32 0.42 -10.07 -0.33
C VAL A 32 -1.06 -10.21 -0.65
N GLU A 33 -1.92 -9.35 -0.10
CA GLU A 33 -3.36 -9.37 -0.42
C GLU A 33 -3.63 -9.12 -1.91
N LEU A 34 -2.91 -8.18 -2.53
CA LEU A 34 -3.03 -7.85 -3.94
C LEU A 34 -2.56 -9.00 -4.85
N GLU A 35 -1.51 -9.73 -4.47
CA GLU A 35 -1.09 -10.94 -5.20
C GLU A 35 -2.13 -12.06 -5.15
N VAL A 36 -2.81 -12.24 -4.01
CA VAL A 36 -3.92 -13.18 -3.89
C VAL A 36 -5.09 -12.75 -4.79
N LEU A 37 -5.44 -11.47 -4.76
CA LEU A 37 -6.50 -10.90 -5.60
C LEU A 37 -6.15 -11.07 -7.10
N LEU A 38 -4.93 -10.76 -7.50
CA LEU A 38 -4.41 -10.91 -8.86
C LEU A 38 -4.60 -12.34 -9.38
N ARG A 39 -4.18 -13.34 -8.59
CA ARG A 39 -4.32 -14.75 -8.95
C ARG A 39 -5.79 -15.15 -9.12
N ARG A 40 -6.66 -14.68 -8.22
CA ARG A 40 -8.11 -14.95 -8.30
C ARG A 40 -8.75 -14.30 -9.53
N MET A 41 -8.38 -13.07 -9.86
CA MET A 41 -8.90 -12.38 -11.04
C MET A 41 -8.48 -13.08 -12.34
N LYS A 42 -7.22 -13.48 -12.45
CA LYS A 42 -6.73 -14.27 -13.60
C LYS A 42 -7.46 -15.61 -13.71
N ALA A 43 -7.65 -16.31 -12.60
CA ALA A 43 -8.38 -17.58 -12.59
C ALA A 43 -9.86 -17.40 -13.01
N ASN A 44 -10.52 -16.35 -12.54
CA ASN A 44 -11.90 -16.05 -12.91
C ASN A 44 -12.04 -15.60 -14.37
N ALA A 45 -11.07 -14.83 -14.89
CA ALA A 45 -11.02 -14.46 -16.30
C ALA A 45 -10.94 -15.72 -17.18
N LYS A 46 -9.99 -16.62 -16.87
CA LYS A 46 -9.87 -17.90 -17.56
C LYS A 46 -11.16 -18.74 -17.47
N LYS A 47 -11.77 -18.82 -16.28
CA LYS A 47 -13.02 -19.55 -16.12
C LYS A 47 -14.15 -18.96 -16.98
N ALA A 48 -14.24 -17.64 -17.08
CA ALA A 48 -15.22 -16.98 -17.93
C ALA A 48 -14.96 -17.28 -19.41
N GLU A 49 -13.70 -17.22 -19.85
CA GLU A 49 -13.31 -17.61 -21.21
C GLU A 49 -13.69 -19.07 -21.53
N ASP A 50 -13.31 -20.01 -20.66
CA ASP A 50 -13.63 -21.44 -20.82
C ASP A 50 -15.15 -21.67 -20.86
N THR A 51 -15.92 -20.88 -20.09
CA THR A 51 -17.39 -20.94 -20.08
C THR A 51 -17.97 -20.39 -21.37
N ALA A 52 -17.44 -19.28 -21.89
CA ALA A 52 -17.89 -18.70 -23.16
C ALA A 52 -17.69 -19.68 -24.32
N GLN A 53 -16.54 -20.37 -24.37
CA GLN A 53 -16.26 -21.42 -25.35
C GLN A 53 -17.22 -22.62 -25.22
N ALA A 54 -17.57 -23.01 -23.99
CA ALA A 54 -18.54 -24.08 -23.75
C ALA A 54 -19.96 -23.69 -24.19
N ILE A 55 -20.36 -22.42 -24.00
CA ILE A 55 -21.66 -21.90 -24.47
C ILE A 55 -21.70 -21.89 -26.00
N GLU A 56 -20.62 -21.44 -26.64
CA GLU A 56 -20.48 -21.42 -28.10
C GLU A 56 -20.55 -22.85 -28.68
N ALA A 57 -19.83 -23.81 -28.08
CA ALA A 57 -19.84 -25.20 -28.51
C ALA A 57 -21.21 -25.90 -28.29
N ALA A 58 -22.03 -25.37 -27.39
CA ALA A 58 -23.38 -25.85 -27.13
C ALA A 58 -24.45 -25.23 -28.07
N ASP A 59 -24.03 -24.38 -29.02
CA ASP A 59 -24.91 -23.67 -29.96
C ASP A 59 -26.03 -22.89 -29.25
N LEU A 60 -25.70 -22.32 -28.07
CA LEU A 60 -26.59 -21.45 -27.31
C LEU A 60 -26.62 -20.04 -27.90
N ASP A 61 -27.54 -19.20 -27.39
CA ASP A 61 -27.69 -17.82 -27.86
C ASP A 61 -26.35 -17.06 -27.81
N PRO A 62 -25.87 -16.53 -28.96
CA PRO A 62 -24.58 -15.84 -29.08
C PRO A 62 -24.40 -14.68 -28.08
N ARG A 63 -25.48 -14.06 -27.62
CA ARG A 63 -25.43 -12.99 -26.62
C ARG A 63 -24.78 -13.46 -25.31
N PHE A 64 -24.97 -14.73 -24.92
CA PHE A 64 -24.32 -15.28 -23.72
C PHE A 64 -22.83 -15.49 -23.91
N VAL A 65 -22.38 -15.82 -25.13
CA VAL A 65 -20.96 -15.92 -25.48
C VAL A 65 -20.33 -14.54 -25.35
N GLU A 66 -20.91 -13.52 -25.99
CA GLU A 66 -20.41 -12.14 -25.96
C GLU A 66 -20.30 -11.57 -24.53
N LEU A 67 -21.37 -11.70 -23.74
CA LEU A 67 -21.39 -11.21 -22.36
C LEU A 67 -20.35 -11.92 -21.49
N THR A 68 -20.16 -13.23 -21.68
CA THR A 68 -19.20 -14.00 -20.87
C THR A 68 -17.76 -13.69 -21.27
N PHE A 69 -17.48 -13.49 -22.57
CA PHE A 69 -16.18 -12.99 -23.04
C PHE A 69 -15.88 -11.60 -22.50
N ALA A 70 -16.86 -10.69 -22.49
CA ALA A 70 -16.68 -9.36 -21.94
C ALA A 70 -16.26 -9.38 -20.45
N VAL A 71 -16.81 -10.31 -19.66
CA VAL A 71 -16.39 -10.52 -18.26
C VAL A 71 -14.94 -11.00 -18.19
N SER A 72 -14.54 -11.97 -19.04
CA SER A 72 -13.15 -12.42 -19.10
C SER A 72 -12.19 -11.26 -19.40
N THR A 73 -12.50 -10.46 -20.43
CA THR A 73 -11.70 -9.31 -20.81
C THR A 73 -11.62 -8.27 -19.70
N ALA A 74 -12.74 -7.95 -19.04
CA ALA A 74 -12.76 -6.99 -17.94
C ALA A 74 -11.91 -7.46 -16.76
N LEU A 75 -12.00 -8.73 -16.36
CA LEU A 75 -11.19 -9.31 -15.30
C LEU A 75 -9.71 -9.36 -15.66
N GLY A 76 -9.38 -9.70 -16.92
CA GLY A 76 -8.02 -9.67 -17.43
C GLY A 76 -7.41 -8.26 -17.42
N GLY A 77 -8.16 -7.25 -17.85
CA GLY A 77 -7.74 -5.86 -17.82
C GLY A 77 -7.53 -5.35 -16.38
N ALA A 78 -8.48 -5.63 -15.48
CA ALA A 78 -8.36 -5.22 -14.09
C ALA A 78 -7.22 -5.96 -13.36
N ALA A 79 -6.90 -7.21 -13.72
CA ALA A 79 -5.73 -7.92 -13.20
C ALA A 79 -4.41 -7.19 -13.50
N VAL A 80 -4.27 -6.51 -14.65
CA VAL A 80 -3.08 -5.70 -14.96
C VAL A 80 -2.92 -4.54 -13.98
N HIS A 81 -4.02 -3.87 -13.62
CA HIS A 81 -3.99 -2.77 -12.66
C HIS A 81 -3.64 -3.24 -11.24
N ILE A 82 -4.19 -4.38 -10.81
CA ILE A 82 -3.85 -4.99 -9.51
C ILE A 82 -2.38 -5.40 -9.46
N GLN A 83 -1.84 -5.94 -10.55
CA GLN A 83 -0.42 -6.28 -10.63
C GLN A 83 0.47 -5.04 -10.41
N ARG A 84 0.19 -3.93 -11.11
CA ARG A 84 0.93 -2.67 -10.92
C ARG A 84 0.82 -2.15 -9.49
N LEU A 85 -0.38 -2.21 -8.90
CA LEU A 85 -0.58 -1.78 -7.52
C LEU A 85 0.21 -2.64 -6.52
N ALA A 86 0.34 -3.94 -6.76
CA ALA A 86 1.17 -4.83 -5.95
C ALA A 86 2.66 -4.47 -6.05
N GLU A 87 3.15 -4.21 -7.26
CA GLU A 87 4.52 -3.76 -7.52
C GLU A 87 4.81 -2.42 -6.83
N ASP A 88 3.88 -1.46 -6.91
CA ASP A 88 3.98 -0.16 -6.23
C ASP A 88 3.98 -0.31 -4.70
N ALA A 89 3.19 -1.23 -4.15
CA ALA A 89 3.17 -1.50 -2.72
C ALA A 89 4.53 -2.04 -2.23
N VAL A 90 5.11 -3.00 -2.94
CA VAL A 90 6.45 -3.54 -2.64
C VAL A 90 7.52 -2.44 -2.73
N ALA A 91 7.50 -1.64 -3.80
CA ALA A 91 8.42 -0.53 -3.97
C ALA A 91 8.27 0.52 -2.86
N GLY A 92 7.03 0.86 -2.50
CA GLY A 92 6.73 1.78 -1.40
C GLY A 92 7.22 1.28 -0.05
N ALA A 93 7.08 -0.01 0.25
CA ALA A 93 7.60 -0.62 1.47
C ALA A 93 9.14 -0.49 1.53
N ALA A 94 9.82 -0.79 0.43
CA ALA A 94 11.27 -0.65 0.31
C ALA A 94 11.71 0.81 0.51
N HIS A 95 11.05 1.76 -0.15
CA HIS A 95 11.32 3.19 0.03
C HIS A 95 11.11 3.64 1.47
N SER A 96 10.03 3.21 2.13
CA SER A 96 9.77 3.55 3.54
C SER A 96 10.90 3.09 4.45
N ARG A 97 11.42 1.86 4.26
CA ARG A 97 12.59 1.35 5.01
C ARG A 97 13.85 2.15 4.73
N VAL A 98 14.10 2.56 3.48
CA VAL A 98 15.24 3.43 3.13
C VAL A 98 15.14 4.77 3.84
N VAL A 99 13.96 5.41 3.81
CA VAL A 99 13.71 6.68 4.51
C VAL A 99 13.89 6.51 6.01
N GLN A 100 13.36 5.43 6.58
CA GLN A 100 13.50 5.09 8.00
C GLN A 100 14.96 4.99 8.43
N ASN A 101 15.77 4.26 7.65
CA ASN A 101 17.20 4.08 7.89
C ASN A 101 17.97 5.40 7.73
N SER A 102 17.67 6.19 6.71
CA SER A 102 18.28 7.52 6.53
C SER A 102 17.93 8.47 7.66
N HIS A 103 16.67 8.49 8.08
CA HIS A 103 16.21 9.28 9.22
C HIS A 103 16.88 8.85 10.53
N ALA A 104 17.07 7.54 10.74
CA ALA A 104 17.82 7.01 11.88
C ALA A 104 19.27 7.48 11.90
N LYS A 105 19.96 7.45 10.74
CA LYS A 105 21.35 7.91 10.61
C LYS A 105 21.50 9.40 10.88
N LEU A 106 20.58 10.22 10.38
CA LEU A 106 20.68 11.68 10.50
C LEU A 106 20.26 12.19 11.89
N TYR A 107 19.22 11.61 12.47
CA TYR A 107 18.58 12.17 13.68
C TYR A 107 18.64 11.26 14.91
N GLY A 108 19.10 10.02 14.78
CA GLY A 108 19.12 9.06 15.90
C GLY A 108 20.01 9.52 17.05
N GLN A 109 21.23 9.99 16.74
CA GLN A 109 22.15 10.53 17.76
C GLN A 109 21.58 11.78 18.42
N LEU A 110 20.87 12.63 17.65
CA LEU A 110 20.24 13.83 18.20
C LEU A 110 19.09 13.48 19.15
N ASP A 111 18.27 12.49 18.82
CA ASP A 111 17.21 11.98 19.71
C ASP A 111 17.79 11.35 20.99
N GLU A 112 18.89 10.60 20.89
CA GLU A 112 19.59 10.04 22.05
C GLU A 112 20.07 11.15 23.00
N VAL A 113 20.75 12.17 22.47
CA VAL A 113 21.21 13.30 23.27
C VAL A 113 20.02 14.12 23.81
N ARG A 114 18.90 14.23 23.10
CA ARG A 114 17.69 14.92 23.60
C ARG A 114 17.00 14.14 24.70
N SER A 115 16.93 12.82 24.58
CA SER A 115 16.20 11.93 25.48
C SER A 115 16.96 11.60 26.76
N GLY A 116 18.30 11.66 26.74
CA GLY A 116 19.16 11.42 27.91
C GLY A 116 19.42 12.63 28.81
N ARG A 117 18.97 13.83 28.46
CA ARG A 117 19.20 15.03 29.28
C ARG A 117 18.27 15.08 30.49
N ARG A 118 18.83 15.42 31.65
CA ARG A 118 18.09 15.64 32.90
C ARG A 118 17.29 16.94 32.90
N GLU A 119 17.75 17.94 32.14
CA GLU A 119 17.09 19.24 31.99
C GLU A 119 16.28 19.30 30.70
N ARG A 120 15.03 19.78 30.78
CA ARG A 120 14.15 19.92 29.63
C ARG A 120 14.60 21.09 28.76
N THR A 121 14.99 20.80 27.52
CA THR A 121 15.08 21.85 26.48
C THR A 121 13.70 22.42 26.19
N PRO A 122 13.59 23.74 25.96
CA PRO A 122 12.34 24.36 25.60
C PRO A 122 11.79 23.76 24.30
N LYS A 123 10.48 23.49 24.25
CA LYS A 123 9.83 22.94 23.06
C LYS A 123 9.85 23.95 21.90
N PRO A 124 9.79 23.50 20.63
CA PRO A 124 9.55 24.39 19.51
C PRO A 124 8.35 25.30 19.79
N GLY A 125 8.51 26.62 19.64
CA GLY A 125 7.49 27.61 20.00
C GLY A 125 7.63 28.24 21.39
N PHE A 126 8.58 27.81 22.22
CA PHE A 126 8.81 28.43 23.55
C PHE A 126 9.14 29.93 23.50
N LEU A 127 9.69 30.41 22.39
CA LEU A 127 10.03 31.82 22.16
C LEU A 127 9.06 32.53 21.19
N ALA A 128 8.01 31.85 20.73
CA ALA A 128 6.93 32.49 19.99
C ALA A 128 5.91 32.98 21.03
N GLU A 129 5.65 34.30 21.02
CA GLU A 129 4.92 35.08 22.03
C GLU A 129 3.66 34.43 22.62
#